data_AF-A0A6L4AXV9-F1
#
_entry.id   AF-A0A6L4AXV9-F1
#
_cell.length_a   1.000
_cell.length_b   1.000
_cell.length_c   1.000
_cell.angle_alpha   90.00
_cell.angle_beta   90.00
_cell.angle_gamma   90.00
#
_symmetry.space_group_name_H-M   'P 1'
#
loop_
_entity.id
_entity.type
_entity.pdbx_description
1 polymer ?
#
loop_
_entity_poly.entity_id
_entity_poly.type
_entity_poly.pdbx_seq_one_letter_code
_entity_poly.pdbx_strand_id
1 'polypeptide(L)'
;MLRDWILALGTLAAAGPAPGQSVDMPAGMPESSVAASDCPVLLQEADAAQERGRQLVAVRRWKDAALILREAGAAYGRVVAGCPAQAAQATRQGESLAADLRQAEALASHQTECLPRLDRALELDLKATAALSEKGDPAELERLLGDAEAVWREAVSACQPPHREKAERSLAATVRQRAANAELLSSGPACDAAWKSAGSMVDYARLAWKEKRWDDAASLYGKAVIAWEGAAEKCSGSRQQQAQRKAEQTQVDAHNAEYCAPLWEAATDLAQRLKSGGGSAAERDVLSIRAEVAWREGAGACRGNPQALARSNADALARERGAPLPPQAMVQYASRSASPPDAPATAPVAVIAAVPVATGPVGKLPAPPVAA
;
A
#
# COMPACT_ATOMS: atom_id res chain seq x y z
N MET A 1 -29.17 7.90 -24.81
CA MET A 1 -28.92 7.48 -26.20
C MET A 1 -28.67 5.98 -26.14
N LEU A 2 -29.74 5.19 -26.28
CA LEU A 2 -30.06 4.37 -27.47
C LEU A 2 -29.02 3.26 -27.71
N ARG A 3 -29.36 2.02 -28.02
CA ARG A 3 -30.55 1.14 -27.91
C ARG A 3 -30.13 -0.15 -28.64
N ASP A 4 -30.85 -1.23 -28.35
CA ASP A 4 -31.14 -2.35 -29.26
C ASP A 4 -30.02 -3.35 -29.61
N TRP A 5 -30.17 -4.57 -29.10
CA TRP A 5 -29.95 -5.78 -29.91
C TRP A 5 -31.22 -6.65 -29.86
N ILE A 6 -31.80 -6.83 -31.04
CA ILE A 6 -33.09 -7.46 -31.34
C ILE A 6 -32.89 -8.92 -31.72
N LEU A 7 -33.91 -9.70 -31.34
CA LEU A 7 -34.26 -11.08 -31.72
C LEU A 7 -34.11 -11.41 -33.21
N ALA A 8 -33.72 -12.64 -33.52
CA ALA A 8 -34.00 -13.28 -34.81
C ALA A 8 -34.67 -14.64 -34.60
N LEU A 9 -36.00 -14.64 -34.76
CA LEU A 9 -36.84 -15.79 -35.09
C LEU A 9 -36.73 -16.05 -36.60
N GLY A 10 -36.56 -17.31 -37.00
CA GLY A 10 -36.65 -17.75 -38.39
C GLY A 10 -37.51 -19.01 -38.50
N THR A 11 -38.71 -18.85 -39.04
CA THR A 11 -39.73 -19.87 -39.30
C THR A 11 -39.59 -20.50 -40.69
N LEU A 12 -39.91 -21.81 -40.73
CA LEU A 12 -40.38 -22.69 -41.80
C LEU A 12 -40.38 -22.24 -43.28
N ALA A 13 -39.93 -23.16 -44.14
CA ALA A 13 -40.42 -23.31 -45.50
C ALA A 13 -40.89 -24.76 -45.74
N ALA A 14 -42.11 -24.89 -46.26
CA ALA A 14 -42.78 -26.12 -46.66
C ALA A 14 -42.50 -26.46 -48.14
N ALA A 15 -42.49 -27.75 -48.48
CA ALA A 15 -42.63 -28.22 -49.86
C ALA A 15 -43.50 -29.50 -49.88
N GLY A 16 -44.56 -29.50 -50.69
CA GLY A 16 -45.40 -30.66 -51.05
C GLY A 16 -45.14 -31.11 -52.50
N PRO A 17 -45.99 -31.97 -53.11
CA PRO A 17 -45.75 -33.42 -53.19
C PRO A 17 -45.82 -34.04 -54.62
N ALA A 18 -45.66 -35.39 -54.67
CA ALA A 18 -46.20 -36.42 -55.61
C ALA A 18 -45.20 -37.12 -56.58
N PRO A 19 -45.49 -38.34 -57.13
CA PRO A 19 -46.39 -39.44 -56.68
C PRO A 19 -45.77 -40.87 -56.74
N GLY A 20 -46.42 -41.82 -56.04
CA GLY A 20 -46.68 -43.19 -56.53
C GLY A 20 -45.63 -44.28 -56.32
N GLN A 21 -45.89 -45.20 -55.39
CA GLN A 21 -46.20 -46.61 -55.71
C GLN A 21 -46.53 -47.40 -54.43
N SER A 22 -47.67 -48.07 -54.47
CA SER A 22 -48.22 -48.99 -53.47
C SER A 22 -47.48 -50.33 -53.45
N VAL A 23 -47.06 -50.77 -52.27
CA VAL A 23 -46.82 -52.19 -51.99
C VAL A 23 -47.41 -52.52 -50.61
N ASP A 24 -48.32 -53.48 -50.61
CA ASP A 24 -48.97 -54.08 -49.44
C ASP A 24 -47.97 -54.88 -48.58
N MET A 25 -47.93 -54.55 -47.27
CA MET A 25 -47.94 -55.40 -46.06
C MET A 25 -46.94 -56.60 -45.92
N PRO A 26 -46.33 -56.81 -44.73
CA PRO A 26 -47.07 -57.19 -43.52
C PRO A 26 -46.76 -56.35 -42.27
N ALA A 27 -47.76 -56.29 -41.41
CA ALA A 27 -47.75 -55.63 -40.12
C ALA A 27 -46.77 -56.37 -39.21
N GLY A 28 -45.65 -55.72 -38.91
CA GLY A 28 -44.85 -55.97 -37.74
C GLY A 28 -44.66 -54.64 -37.03
N MET A 29 -45.58 -54.30 -36.13
CA MET A 29 -45.34 -53.22 -35.18
C MET A 29 -44.18 -53.64 -34.27
N PRO A 30 -43.08 -52.88 -34.14
CA PRO A 30 -42.49 -52.75 -32.83
C PRO A 30 -43.39 -51.78 -32.06
N GLU A 31 -44.25 -52.34 -31.21
CA GLU A 31 -44.74 -51.60 -30.06
C GLU A 31 -43.52 -51.20 -29.23
N SER A 32 -43.00 -50.00 -29.46
CA SER A 32 -42.28 -49.25 -28.44
C SER A 32 -43.18 -48.11 -27.97
N SER A 33 -44.44 -48.44 -27.68
CA SER A 33 -45.24 -47.73 -26.71
C SER A 33 -44.48 -47.88 -25.40
N VAL A 34 -43.71 -46.88 -24.98
CA VAL A 34 -43.40 -46.74 -23.56
C VAL A 34 -44.78 -46.77 -22.89
N ALA A 35 -45.10 -47.87 -22.22
CA ALA A 35 -46.43 -48.06 -21.69
C ALA A 35 -46.72 -46.87 -20.77
N ALA A 36 -47.88 -46.24 -20.93
CA ALA A 36 -48.28 -45.10 -20.09
C ALA A 36 -48.23 -45.41 -18.57
N SER A 37 -48.10 -46.69 -18.19
CA SER A 37 -47.86 -47.21 -16.85
C SER A 37 -46.50 -46.83 -16.24
N ASP A 38 -45.48 -46.53 -17.06
CA ASP A 38 -44.09 -46.38 -16.57
C ASP A 38 -43.72 -44.91 -16.30
N CYS A 39 -44.59 -43.98 -16.72
CA CYS A 39 -44.42 -42.54 -16.53
C CYS A 39 -44.17 -42.10 -15.07
N PRO A 40 -44.84 -42.67 -14.05
CA PRO A 40 -44.50 -42.40 -12.65
C PRO A 40 -43.10 -42.88 -12.25
N VAL A 41 -42.65 -44.02 -12.78
CA VAL A 41 -41.32 -44.59 -12.50
C VAL A 41 -40.24 -43.70 -13.09
N LEU A 42 -40.39 -43.25 -14.33
CA LEU A 42 -39.44 -42.33 -14.98
C LEU A 42 -39.31 -41.00 -14.22
N LEU A 43 -40.42 -40.48 -13.68
CA LEU A 43 -40.39 -39.28 -12.84
C LEU A 43 -39.65 -39.55 -11.51
N GLN A 44 -39.92 -40.67 -10.86
CA GLN A 44 -39.25 -41.06 -9.61
C GLN A 44 -37.75 -41.28 -9.80
N GLU A 45 -37.34 -41.86 -10.93
CA GLU A 45 -35.92 -42.02 -11.28
C GLU A 45 -35.22 -40.68 -11.49
N ALA A 46 -35.89 -39.71 -12.12
CA ALA A 46 -35.39 -38.35 -12.28
C ALA A 46 -35.23 -37.65 -10.91
N ASP A 47 -36.23 -37.77 -10.03
CA ASP A 47 -36.18 -37.25 -8.66
C ASP A 47 -35.04 -37.89 -7.85
N ALA A 48 -34.85 -39.21 -7.95
CA ALA A 48 -33.75 -39.92 -7.28
C ALA A 48 -32.37 -39.53 -7.84
N ALA A 49 -32.26 -39.23 -9.13
CA ALA A 49 -31.04 -38.72 -9.73
C ALA A 49 -30.73 -37.29 -9.26
N GLN A 50 -31.74 -36.41 -9.18
CA GLN A 50 -31.57 -35.07 -8.63
C GLN A 50 -31.11 -35.11 -7.17
N GLU A 51 -31.71 -35.97 -6.35
CA GLU A 51 -31.33 -36.09 -4.92
C GLU A 51 -29.90 -36.63 -4.75
N ARG A 52 -29.48 -37.60 -5.57
CA ARG A 52 -28.06 -38.03 -5.62
C ARG A 52 -27.12 -36.89 -6.00
N GLY A 53 -27.51 -36.05 -6.95
CA GLY A 53 -26.78 -34.84 -7.31
C GLY A 53 -26.62 -33.89 -6.12
N ARG A 54 -27.69 -33.65 -5.37
CA ARG A 54 -27.67 -32.81 -4.15
C ARG A 54 -26.78 -33.39 -3.05
N GLN A 55 -26.80 -34.71 -2.86
CA GLN A 55 -25.91 -35.38 -1.92
C GLN A 55 -24.43 -35.16 -2.29
N LEU A 56 -24.09 -35.22 -3.57
CA LEU A 56 -22.73 -34.92 -4.06
C LEU A 56 -22.34 -33.44 -3.83
N VAL A 57 -23.27 -32.49 -4.01
CA VAL A 57 -23.05 -31.08 -3.64
C VAL A 57 -22.75 -30.96 -2.15
N ALA A 58 -23.51 -31.65 -1.28
CA ALA A 58 -23.34 -31.60 0.16
C ALA A 58 -21.96 -32.08 0.63
N VAL A 59 -21.40 -33.09 -0.05
CA VAL A 59 -20.03 -33.58 0.22
C VAL A 59 -18.95 -32.89 -0.63
N ARG A 60 -19.27 -31.73 -1.25
CA ARG A 60 -18.35 -30.90 -2.04
C ARG A 60 -17.76 -31.57 -3.29
N ARG A 61 -18.41 -32.60 -3.82
CA ARG A 61 -18.06 -33.24 -5.09
C ARG A 61 -18.77 -32.54 -6.25
N TRP A 62 -18.52 -31.23 -6.41
CA TRP A 62 -19.31 -30.36 -7.30
C TRP A 62 -19.23 -30.76 -8.78
N LYS A 63 -18.06 -31.19 -9.25
CA LYS A 63 -17.88 -31.68 -10.63
C LYS A 63 -18.75 -32.90 -10.92
N ASP A 64 -18.76 -33.86 -10.00
CA ASP A 64 -19.58 -35.07 -10.14
C ASP A 64 -21.07 -34.74 -9.97
N ALA A 65 -21.40 -33.85 -9.04
CA ALA A 65 -22.76 -33.36 -8.86
C ALA A 65 -23.32 -32.71 -10.13
N ALA A 66 -22.54 -31.85 -10.80
CA ALA A 66 -22.95 -31.20 -12.03
C ALA A 66 -23.24 -32.20 -13.17
N LEU A 67 -22.45 -33.29 -13.25
CA LEU A 67 -22.71 -34.37 -14.21
C LEU A 67 -24.05 -35.06 -13.93
N ILE A 68 -24.27 -35.49 -12.68
CA ILE A 68 -25.51 -36.18 -12.28
C ILE A 68 -26.74 -35.27 -12.39
N LEU A 69 -26.62 -33.99 -12.04
CA LEU A 69 -27.71 -33.02 -12.18
C LEU A 69 -28.05 -32.76 -13.65
N ARG A 70 -27.06 -32.74 -14.56
CA ARG A 70 -27.32 -32.63 -16.01
C ARG A 70 -28.06 -33.85 -16.55
N GLU A 71 -27.70 -35.05 -16.11
CA GLU A 71 -28.40 -36.29 -16.45
C GLU A 71 -29.84 -36.30 -15.93
N ALA A 72 -30.06 -35.86 -14.69
CA ALA A 72 -31.40 -35.72 -14.10
C ALA A 72 -32.24 -34.67 -14.85
N GLY A 73 -31.66 -33.55 -15.28
CA GLY A 73 -32.32 -32.57 -16.14
C GLY A 73 -32.78 -33.16 -17.48
N ALA A 74 -31.93 -33.97 -18.12
CA ALA A 74 -32.30 -34.69 -19.33
C ALA A 74 -33.42 -35.73 -19.08
N ALA A 75 -33.44 -36.37 -17.90
CA ALA A 75 -34.49 -37.29 -17.50
C ALA A 75 -35.85 -36.57 -17.33
N TYR A 76 -35.89 -35.42 -16.65
CA TYR A 76 -37.10 -34.59 -16.59
C TYR A 76 -37.58 -34.16 -17.97
N GLY A 77 -36.67 -33.78 -18.88
CA GLY A 77 -37.01 -33.44 -20.26
C GLY A 77 -37.70 -34.59 -21.00
N ARG A 78 -37.26 -35.83 -20.79
CA ARG A 78 -37.93 -37.03 -21.35
C ARG A 78 -39.33 -37.23 -20.75
N VAL A 79 -39.51 -37.03 -19.44
CA VAL A 79 -40.84 -37.13 -18.78
C VAL A 79 -41.78 -36.05 -19.32
N VAL A 80 -41.31 -34.80 -19.48
CA VAL A 80 -42.13 -33.72 -20.05
C VAL A 80 -42.60 -34.05 -21.47
N ALA A 81 -41.72 -34.63 -22.30
CA ALA A 81 -42.05 -34.98 -23.67
C ALA A 81 -42.95 -36.23 -23.81
N GLY A 82 -42.78 -37.22 -22.93
CA GLY A 82 -43.42 -38.54 -23.04
C GLY A 82 -44.62 -38.79 -22.13
N CYS A 83 -44.82 -37.98 -21.08
CA CYS A 83 -45.76 -38.26 -20.00
C CYS A 83 -46.66 -37.05 -19.67
N PRO A 84 -47.77 -36.83 -20.42
CA PRO A 84 -48.60 -35.63 -20.28
C PRO A 84 -49.16 -35.40 -18.88
N ALA A 85 -49.54 -36.46 -18.16
CA ALA A 85 -50.08 -36.37 -16.81
C ALA A 85 -49.05 -35.89 -15.77
N GLN A 86 -47.76 -36.14 -16.01
CA GLN A 86 -46.64 -35.78 -15.13
C GLN A 86 -45.89 -34.52 -15.59
N ALA A 87 -46.10 -34.06 -16.83
CA ALA A 87 -45.33 -32.99 -17.45
C ALA A 87 -45.26 -31.70 -16.62
N ALA A 88 -46.37 -31.29 -16.02
CA ALA A 88 -46.42 -30.09 -15.17
C ALA A 88 -45.57 -30.23 -13.90
N GLN A 89 -45.52 -31.41 -13.30
CA GLN A 89 -44.67 -31.69 -12.13
C GLN A 89 -43.21 -31.76 -12.54
N ALA A 90 -42.90 -32.50 -13.61
CA ALA A 90 -41.54 -32.62 -14.15
C ALA A 90 -40.94 -31.27 -14.54
N THR A 91 -41.75 -30.36 -15.07
CA THR A 91 -41.31 -28.98 -15.41
C THR A 91 -40.89 -28.21 -14.17
N ARG A 92 -41.70 -28.24 -13.09
CA ARG A 92 -41.36 -27.55 -11.83
C ARG A 92 -40.10 -28.12 -11.18
N GLN A 93 -39.93 -29.45 -11.20
CA GLN A 93 -38.72 -30.08 -10.68
C GLN A 93 -37.50 -29.73 -11.54
N GLY A 94 -37.64 -29.72 -12.86
CA GLY A 94 -36.60 -29.29 -13.79
C GLY A 94 -36.13 -27.85 -13.57
N GLU A 95 -37.04 -26.93 -13.24
CA GLU A 95 -36.68 -25.54 -12.87
C GLU A 95 -35.88 -25.47 -11.57
N SER A 96 -36.29 -26.22 -10.53
CA SER A 96 -35.52 -26.33 -9.28
C SER A 96 -34.14 -26.94 -9.53
N LEU A 97 -34.06 -27.99 -10.34
CA LEU A 97 -32.81 -28.64 -10.71
C LEU A 97 -31.88 -27.69 -11.48
N ALA A 98 -32.42 -26.82 -12.34
CA ALA A 98 -31.62 -25.85 -13.08
C ALA A 98 -30.92 -24.83 -12.17
N ALA A 99 -31.49 -24.52 -11.00
CA ALA A 99 -30.80 -23.72 -9.99
C ALA A 99 -29.66 -24.52 -9.32
N ASP A 100 -29.94 -25.77 -8.91
CA ASP A 100 -28.96 -26.67 -8.29
C ASP A 100 -27.76 -26.93 -9.22
N LEU A 101 -28.03 -27.18 -10.51
CA LEU A 101 -27.00 -27.41 -11.53
C LEU A 101 -26.11 -26.18 -11.73
N ARG A 102 -26.70 -24.99 -11.88
CA ARG A 102 -25.93 -23.74 -12.02
C ARG A 102 -25.04 -23.49 -10.81
N GLN A 103 -25.54 -23.77 -9.61
CA GLN A 103 -24.74 -23.65 -8.39
C GLN A 103 -23.60 -24.66 -8.35
N ALA A 104 -23.86 -25.93 -8.70
CA ALA A 104 -22.83 -26.97 -8.75
C ALA A 104 -21.74 -26.65 -9.79
N GLU A 105 -22.12 -26.18 -10.98
CA GLU A 105 -21.18 -25.77 -12.03
C GLU A 105 -20.34 -24.56 -11.61
N ALA A 106 -20.95 -23.55 -10.97
CA ALA A 106 -20.22 -22.38 -10.46
C ALA A 106 -19.21 -22.76 -9.38
N LEU A 107 -19.58 -23.64 -8.45
CA LEU A 107 -18.67 -24.14 -7.41
C LEU A 107 -17.56 -25.02 -7.99
N ALA A 108 -17.86 -25.85 -8.99
CA ALA A 108 -16.87 -26.66 -9.69
C ALA A 108 -15.86 -25.78 -10.44
N SER A 109 -16.31 -24.81 -11.25
CA SER A 109 -15.43 -23.85 -11.94
C SER A 109 -14.61 -23.02 -10.96
N HIS A 110 -15.21 -22.59 -9.83
CA HIS A 110 -14.45 -21.92 -8.79
C HIS A 110 -13.29 -22.78 -8.26
N GLN A 111 -13.54 -24.05 -7.97
CA GLN A 111 -12.54 -24.97 -7.45
C GLN A 111 -11.43 -25.28 -8.46
N THR A 112 -11.77 -25.49 -9.73
CA THR A 112 -10.81 -26.01 -10.72
C THR A 112 -10.12 -24.91 -11.53
N GLU A 113 -10.72 -23.73 -11.67
CA GLU A 113 -10.21 -22.68 -12.56
C GLU A 113 -9.82 -21.43 -11.79
N CYS A 114 -10.71 -20.91 -10.94
CA CYS A 114 -10.50 -19.65 -10.23
C CYS A 114 -9.50 -19.82 -9.08
N LEU A 115 -9.72 -20.78 -8.17
CA LEU A 115 -8.93 -20.93 -6.95
C LEU A 115 -7.43 -21.14 -7.20
N PRO A 116 -6.99 -22.02 -8.14
CA PRO A 116 -5.57 -22.19 -8.41
C PRO A 116 -4.87 -20.92 -8.90
N ARG A 117 -5.59 -20.06 -9.65
CA ARG A 117 -5.05 -18.77 -10.13
C ARG A 117 -4.95 -17.75 -9.01
N LEU A 118 -5.95 -17.70 -8.13
CA LEU A 118 -5.91 -16.85 -6.93
C LEU A 118 -4.71 -17.25 -6.04
N ASP A 119 -4.55 -18.53 -5.75
CA ASP A 119 -3.46 -19.03 -4.91
C ASP A 119 -2.09 -18.73 -5.54
N ARG A 120 -1.96 -18.95 -6.85
CA ARG A 120 -0.72 -18.66 -7.57
C ARG A 120 -0.39 -17.16 -7.60
N ALA A 121 -1.38 -16.30 -7.82
CA ALA A 121 -1.16 -14.85 -7.82
C ALA A 121 -0.73 -14.36 -6.43
N LEU A 122 -1.37 -14.86 -5.37
CA LEU A 122 -1.00 -14.55 -3.99
C LEU A 122 0.42 -15.03 -3.65
N GLU A 123 0.82 -16.21 -4.11
CA GLU A 123 2.19 -16.71 -3.93
C GLU A 123 3.22 -15.76 -4.57
N LEU A 124 2.92 -15.21 -5.75
CA LEU A 124 3.80 -14.25 -6.42
C LEU A 124 3.83 -12.90 -5.70
N ASP A 125 2.70 -12.40 -5.21
CA ASP A 125 2.65 -11.18 -4.40
C ASP A 125 3.46 -11.34 -3.10
N LEU A 126 3.42 -12.52 -2.46
CA LEU A 126 4.24 -12.82 -1.28
C LEU A 126 5.74 -12.80 -1.60
N LYS A 127 6.15 -13.37 -2.74
CA LYS A 127 7.55 -13.31 -3.20
C LYS A 127 7.98 -11.89 -3.52
N ALA A 128 7.13 -11.11 -4.19
CA ALA A 128 7.39 -9.69 -4.46
C ALA A 128 7.53 -8.89 -3.15
N THR A 129 6.69 -9.17 -2.16
CA THR A 129 6.76 -8.53 -0.83
C THR A 129 8.05 -8.89 -0.10
N ALA A 130 8.47 -10.15 -0.15
CA ALA A 130 9.74 -10.60 0.42
C ALA A 130 10.92 -9.87 -0.24
N ALA A 131 10.98 -9.85 -1.58
CA ALA A 131 12.03 -9.16 -2.34
C ALA A 131 12.10 -7.66 -2.00
N LEU A 132 10.95 -7.00 -1.82
CA LEU A 132 10.91 -5.59 -1.41
C LEU A 132 11.53 -5.38 0.00
N SER A 133 11.29 -6.28 0.94
CA SER A 133 11.74 -6.14 2.33
C SER A 133 13.24 -6.34 2.54
N GLU A 134 13.90 -7.10 1.65
CA GLU A 134 15.30 -7.52 1.78
C GLU A 134 16.30 -6.60 1.07
N LYS A 135 15.94 -5.33 0.80
CA LYS A 135 16.70 -4.45 -0.12
C LYS A 135 16.89 -5.13 -1.50
N GLY A 136 15.91 -5.91 -1.93
CA GLY A 136 16.00 -6.72 -3.14
C GLY A 136 16.22 -5.89 -4.41
N ASP A 137 16.72 -6.57 -5.43
CA ASP A 137 16.96 -5.99 -6.74
C ASP A 137 15.64 -5.49 -7.35
N PRO A 138 15.50 -4.19 -7.67
CA PRO A 138 14.31 -3.65 -8.33
C PRO A 138 13.97 -4.36 -9.64
N ALA A 139 14.95 -4.94 -10.34
CA ALA A 139 14.72 -5.70 -11.56
C ALA A 139 14.05 -7.06 -11.28
N GLU A 140 14.46 -7.74 -10.21
CA GLU A 140 13.80 -8.98 -9.76
C GLU A 140 12.38 -8.70 -9.27
N LEU A 141 12.20 -7.63 -8.51
CA LEU A 141 10.88 -7.18 -8.06
C LEU A 141 9.95 -6.88 -9.24
N GLU A 142 10.46 -6.22 -10.29
CA GLU A 142 9.70 -5.95 -11.51
C GLU A 142 9.23 -7.24 -12.19
N ARG A 143 10.11 -8.24 -12.27
CA ARG A 143 9.79 -9.53 -12.86
C ARG A 143 8.68 -10.24 -12.07
N LEU A 144 8.79 -10.28 -10.75
CA LEU A 144 7.80 -10.89 -9.86
C LEU A 144 6.44 -10.19 -9.95
N LEU A 145 6.42 -8.85 -9.96
CA LEU A 145 5.20 -8.06 -10.10
C LEU A 145 4.57 -8.20 -11.49
N GLY A 146 5.38 -8.31 -12.55
CA GLY A 146 4.90 -8.59 -13.90
C GLY A 146 4.24 -9.97 -14.01
N ASP A 147 4.88 -11.01 -13.43
CA ASP A 147 4.30 -12.36 -13.36
C ASP A 147 3.00 -12.35 -12.54
N ALA A 148 2.98 -11.68 -11.38
CA ALA A 148 1.79 -11.56 -10.53
C ALA A 148 0.64 -10.87 -11.27
N GLU A 149 0.92 -9.75 -11.96
CA GLU A 149 -0.08 -9.02 -12.75
C GLU A 149 -0.71 -9.90 -13.83
N ALA A 150 0.10 -10.68 -14.56
CA ALA A 150 -0.39 -11.60 -15.58
C ALA A 150 -1.36 -12.64 -14.99
N VAL A 151 -0.97 -13.29 -13.89
CA VAL A 151 -1.81 -14.31 -13.23
C VAL A 151 -3.07 -13.68 -12.62
N TRP A 152 -2.99 -12.47 -12.06
CA TRP A 152 -4.16 -11.75 -11.56
C TRP A 152 -5.16 -11.44 -12.68
N ARG A 153 -4.71 -11.05 -13.88
CA ARG A 153 -5.60 -10.86 -15.05
C ARG A 153 -6.28 -12.16 -15.45
N GLU A 154 -5.56 -13.27 -15.44
CA GLU A 154 -6.17 -14.59 -15.67
C GLU A 154 -7.22 -14.92 -14.61
N ALA A 155 -6.93 -14.67 -13.33
CA ALA A 155 -7.87 -14.89 -12.24
C ALA A 155 -9.16 -14.05 -12.42
N VAL A 156 -9.03 -12.76 -12.79
CA VAL A 156 -10.19 -11.90 -13.08
C VAL A 156 -11.05 -12.47 -14.21
N SER A 157 -10.43 -13.06 -15.24
CA SER A 157 -11.15 -13.67 -16.35
C SER A 157 -11.84 -14.99 -15.99
N ALA A 158 -11.24 -15.78 -15.10
CA ALA A 158 -11.73 -17.11 -14.73
C ALA A 158 -12.72 -17.10 -13.56
N CYS A 159 -12.66 -16.10 -12.68
CA CYS A 159 -13.50 -16.04 -11.49
C CYS A 159 -14.86 -15.38 -11.76
N GLN A 160 -15.89 -15.86 -11.06
CA GLN A 160 -17.20 -15.21 -10.97
C GLN A 160 -17.31 -14.35 -9.69
N PRO A 161 -18.27 -13.40 -9.60
CA PRO A 161 -18.55 -12.69 -8.35
C PRO A 161 -18.89 -13.66 -7.20
N PRO A 162 -18.46 -13.39 -5.96
CA PRO A 162 -17.72 -12.20 -5.50
C PRO A 162 -16.18 -12.33 -5.63
N HIS A 163 -15.67 -13.47 -6.08
CA HIS A 163 -14.22 -13.73 -6.15
C HIS A 163 -13.53 -12.87 -7.21
N ARG A 164 -14.22 -12.60 -8.32
CA ARG A 164 -13.75 -11.68 -9.36
C ARG A 164 -13.42 -10.29 -8.81
N GLU A 165 -14.31 -9.72 -8.00
CA GLU A 165 -14.10 -8.38 -7.42
C GLU A 165 -12.89 -8.35 -6.47
N LYS A 166 -12.64 -9.44 -5.74
CA LYS A 166 -11.44 -9.58 -4.91
C LYS A 166 -10.18 -9.60 -5.78
N ALA A 167 -10.19 -10.37 -6.87
CA ALA A 167 -9.09 -10.43 -7.83
C ALA A 167 -8.84 -9.08 -8.51
N GLU A 168 -9.88 -8.34 -8.89
CA GLU A 168 -9.76 -7.00 -9.48
C GLU A 168 -9.10 -6.00 -8.52
N ARG A 169 -9.47 -6.05 -7.23
CA ARG A 169 -8.82 -5.21 -6.20
C ARG A 169 -7.35 -5.55 -6.00
N SER A 170 -7.01 -6.84 -5.95
CA SER A 170 -5.62 -7.29 -5.84
C SER A 170 -4.81 -6.91 -7.08
N LEU A 171 -5.34 -7.15 -8.28
CA LEU A 171 -4.72 -6.73 -9.55
C LEU A 171 -4.39 -5.24 -9.53
N ALA A 172 -5.35 -4.40 -9.14
CA ALA A 172 -5.13 -2.95 -9.05
C ALA A 172 -4.02 -2.59 -8.05
N ALA A 173 -3.87 -3.35 -6.96
CA ALA A 173 -2.78 -3.16 -6.01
C ALA A 173 -1.42 -3.55 -6.61
N THR A 174 -1.32 -4.72 -7.25
CA THR A 174 -0.10 -5.18 -7.94
C THR A 174 0.33 -4.20 -9.04
N VAL A 175 -0.61 -3.69 -9.85
CA VAL A 175 -0.34 -2.68 -10.89
C VAL A 175 0.23 -1.39 -10.29
N ARG A 176 -0.31 -0.92 -9.16
CA ARG A 176 0.23 0.27 -8.46
C ARG A 176 1.63 0.02 -7.92
N GLN A 177 1.89 -1.15 -7.34
CA GLN A 177 3.22 -1.52 -6.86
C GLN A 177 4.24 -1.58 -8.00
N ARG A 178 3.84 -2.17 -9.13
CA ARG A 178 4.67 -2.25 -10.33
C ARG A 178 5.00 -0.87 -10.90
N ALA A 179 4.01 0.02 -10.97
CA ALA A 179 4.25 1.41 -11.39
C ALA A 179 5.26 2.13 -10.47
N ALA A 180 5.14 1.95 -9.15
CA ALA A 180 6.10 2.51 -8.20
C ALA A 180 7.51 1.93 -8.38
N ASN A 181 7.63 0.63 -8.67
CA ASN A 181 8.92 -0.01 -8.93
C ASN A 181 9.55 0.42 -10.27
N ALA A 182 8.73 0.61 -11.32
CA ALA A 182 9.18 1.13 -12.61
C ALA A 182 9.79 2.54 -12.48
N GLU A 183 9.26 3.39 -11.59
CA GLU A 183 9.90 4.68 -11.28
C GLU A 183 11.31 4.50 -10.70
N LEU A 184 11.54 3.50 -9.84
CA LEU A 184 12.87 3.19 -9.30
C LEU A 184 13.82 2.79 -10.43
N LEU A 185 13.40 1.86 -11.29
CA LEU A 185 14.19 1.38 -12.43
C LEU A 185 14.52 2.51 -13.41
N SER A 186 13.57 3.44 -13.63
CA SER A 186 13.76 4.58 -14.53
C SER A 186 14.77 5.62 -14.03
N SER A 187 15.02 5.68 -12.71
CA SER A 187 15.89 6.69 -12.10
C SER A 187 17.39 6.40 -12.30
N GLY A 188 17.73 5.16 -12.68
CA GLY A 188 19.09 4.74 -13.04
C GLY A 188 20.06 4.57 -11.86
N PRO A 189 21.25 3.97 -12.13
CA PRO A 189 22.21 3.58 -11.10
C PRO A 189 22.82 4.76 -10.33
N ALA A 190 22.88 5.95 -10.94
CA ALA A 190 23.38 7.15 -10.27
C ALA A 190 22.44 7.61 -9.14
N CYS A 191 21.13 7.55 -9.37
CA CYS A 191 20.13 7.80 -8.33
C CYS A 191 20.23 6.75 -7.20
N ASP A 192 20.33 5.46 -7.55
CA ASP A 192 20.45 4.38 -6.54
C ASP A 192 21.70 4.55 -5.67
N ALA A 193 22.85 4.87 -6.28
CA ALA A 193 24.09 5.09 -5.55
C ALA A 193 23.99 6.30 -4.61
N ALA A 194 23.46 7.43 -5.09
CA ALA A 194 23.27 8.62 -4.28
C ALA A 194 22.29 8.39 -3.12
N TRP A 195 21.19 7.68 -3.38
CA TRP A 195 20.20 7.32 -2.38
C TRP A 195 20.78 6.46 -1.26
N LYS A 196 21.55 5.42 -1.62
CA LYS A 196 22.23 4.55 -0.65
C LYS A 196 23.25 5.34 0.16
N SER A 197 24.06 6.19 -0.49
CA SER A 197 25.06 7.02 0.17
C SER A 197 24.44 7.98 1.19
N ALA A 198 23.36 8.67 0.83
CA ALA A 198 22.65 9.57 1.73
C ALA A 198 22.05 8.82 2.93
N GLY A 199 21.45 7.64 2.69
CA GLY A 199 20.99 6.76 3.76
C GLY A 199 22.09 6.33 4.72
N SER A 200 23.24 5.90 4.20
CA SER A 200 24.38 5.51 5.04
C SER A 200 24.91 6.66 5.90
N MET A 201 24.93 7.89 5.38
CA MET A 201 25.32 9.07 6.19
C MET A 201 24.38 9.30 7.37
N VAL A 202 23.06 9.14 7.17
CA VAL A 202 22.07 9.20 8.25
C VAL A 202 22.31 8.09 9.28
N ASP A 203 22.63 6.87 8.84
CA ASP A 203 22.89 5.75 9.76
C ASP A 203 24.15 5.98 10.60
N TYR A 204 25.23 6.53 10.02
CA TYR A 204 26.41 6.95 10.80
C TYR A 204 26.08 8.06 11.79
N ALA A 205 25.28 9.05 11.39
CA ALA A 205 24.85 10.12 12.29
C ALA A 205 24.03 9.59 13.47
N ARG A 206 23.13 8.62 13.24
CA ARG A 206 22.36 7.95 14.30
C ARG A 206 23.24 7.15 15.25
N LEU A 207 24.30 6.52 14.75
CA LEU A 207 25.27 5.83 15.60
C LEU A 207 26.00 6.81 16.52
N ALA A 208 26.51 7.92 15.96
CA ALA A 208 27.16 8.98 16.75
C ALA A 208 26.20 9.59 17.78
N TRP A 209 24.94 9.81 17.40
CA TRP A 209 23.88 10.24 18.31
C TRP A 209 23.69 9.27 19.48
N LYS A 210 23.59 7.96 19.20
CA LYS A 210 23.42 6.93 20.25
C LYS A 210 24.58 6.93 21.24
N GLU A 211 25.78 7.23 20.76
CA GLU A 211 27.02 7.34 21.55
C GLU A 211 27.18 8.70 22.23
N LYS A 212 26.19 9.59 22.13
CA LYS A 212 26.19 10.95 22.69
C LYS A 212 27.30 11.84 22.14
N ARG A 213 27.84 11.51 20.96
CA ARG A 213 28.79 12.36 20.24
C ARG A 213 28.01 13.38 19.42
N TRP A 214 27.47 14.38 20.11
CA TRP A 214 26.51 15.34 19.55
C TRP A 214 27.08 16.15 18.38
N ASP A 215 28.32 16.65 18.50
CA ASP A 215 28.99 17.40 17.44
C ASP A 215 29.26 16.54 16.20
N ASP A 216 29.70 15.29 16.39
CA ASP A 216 29.90 14.34 15.30
C ASP A 216 28.58 14.01 14.61
N ALA A 217 27.51 13.79 15.40
CA ALA A 217 26.18 13.53 14.87
C ALA A 217 25.65 14.72 14.06
N ALA A 218 25.80 15.95 14.56
CA ALA A 218 25.42 17.17 13.85
C ALA A 218 26.17 17.31 12.52
N SER A 219 27.50 17.10 12.53
CA SER A 219 28.33 17.13 11.32
C SER A 219 27.90 16.07 10.30
N LEU A 220 27.63 14.84 10.75
CA LEU A 220 27.20 13.74 9.89
C LEU A 220 25.81 13.96 9.32
N TYR A 221 24.86 14.46 10.11
CA TYR A 221 23.54 14.85 9.60
C TYR A 221 23.65 16.01 8.60
N GLY A 222 24.49 17.02 8.86
CA GLY A 222 24.74 18.11 7.90
C GLY A 222 25.29 17.60 6.56
N LYS A 223 26.23 16.65 6.57
CA LYS A 223 26.70 15.97 5.35
C LYS A 223 25.62 15.13 4.69
N ALA A 224 24.75 14.49 5.49
CA ALA A 224 23.63 13.73 4.97
C ALA A 224 22.59 14.63 4.27
N VAL A 225 22.39 15.88 4.70
CA VAL A 225 21.54 16.86 3.98
C VAL A 225 22.07 17.06 2.55
N ILE A 226 23.36 17.39 2.41
CA ILE A 226 24.00 17.57 1.10
C ILE A 226 23.88 16.30 0.25
N ALA A 227 24.03 15.13 0.85
CA ALA A 227 23.87 13.86 0.16
C ALA A 227 22.43 13.64 -0.34
N TRP A 228 21.42 14.01 0.44
CA TRP A 228 20.01 13.95 0.03
C TRP A 228 19.66 14.96 -1.07
N GLU A 229 20.19 16.18 -0.99
CA GLU A 229 20.06 17.17 -2.07
C GLU A 229 20.68 16.66 -3.37
N GLY A 230 21.90 16.13 -3.29
CA GLY A 230 22.57 15.50 -4.44
C GLY A 230 21.84 14.25 -4.97
N ALA A 231 21.07 13.54 -4.13
CA ALA A 231 20.19 12.47 -4.58
C ALA A 231 18.94 13.03 -5.28
N ALA A 232 18.36 14.13 -4.79
CA ALA A 232 17.23 14.80 -5.42
C ALA A 232 17.56 15.34 -6.82
N GLU A 233 18.81 15.75 -7.06
CA GLU A 233 19.28 16.16 -8.39
C GLU A 233 19.43 15.00 -9.37
N LYS A 234 19.84 13.82 -8.87
CA LYS A 234 20.15 12.63 -9.70
C LYS A 234 18.94 11.72 -9.93
N CYS A 235 17.93 11.83 -9.07
CA CYS A 235 16.69 11.07 -9.16
C CYS A 235 15.60 11.88 -9.86
N SER A 236 14.56 11.19 -10.34
CA SER A 236 13.35 11.80 -10.92
C SER A 236 12.08 11.28 -10.24
N GLY A 237 10.94 11.93 -10.50
CA GLY A 237 9.63 11.46 -10.05
C GLY A 237 9.48 11.42 -8.53
N SER A 238 8.86 10.35 -8.00
CA SER A 238 8.58 10.23 -6.56
C SER A 238 9.86 10.16 -5.71
N ARG A 239 10.95 9.57 -6.23
CA ARG A 239 12.24 9.52 -5.52
C ARG A 239 12.81 10.91 -5.31
N GLN A 240 12.82 11.75 -6.34
CA GLN A 240 13.28 13.14 -6.20
C GLN A 240 12.56 13.88 -5.07
N GLN A 241 11.22 13.81 -5.05
CA GLN A 241 10.41 14.47 -4.02
C GLN A 241 10.67 13.88 -2.63
N GLN A 242 10.87 12.57 -2.53
CA GLN A 242 11.23 11.92 -1.27
C GLN A 242 12.63 12.32 -0.78
N ALA A 243 13.61 12.44 -1.67
CA ALA A 243 14.95 12.91 -1.33
C ALA A 243 14.92 14.34 -0.80
N GLN A 244 14.13 15.23 -1.41
CA GLN A 244 13.90 16.61 -0.91
C GLN A 244 13.32 16.61 0.51
N ARG A 245 12.23 15.85 0.74
CA ARG A 245 11.64 15.72 2.08
C ARG A 245 12.61 15.13 3.10
N LYS A 246 13.46 14.19 2.68
CA LYS A 246 14.50 13.62 3.53
C LYS A 246 15.60 14.63 3.84
N ALA A 247 15.99 15.49 2.90
CA ALA A 247 16.94 16.56 3.16
C ALA A 247 16.40 17.53 4.22
N GLU A 248 15.15 17.98 4.08
CA GLU A 248 14.46 18.85 5.05
C GLU A 248 14.40 18.22 6.45
N GLN A 249 14.00 16.94 6.53
CA GLN A 249 13.97 16.22 7.81
C GLN A 249 15.38 16.07 8.41
N THR A 250 16.37 15.73 7.59
CA THR A 250 17.77 15.56 8.03
C THR A 250 18.35 16.89 8.53
N GLN A 251 17.92 18.03 7.97
CA GLN A 251 18.29 19.36 8.44
C GLN A 251 17.75 19.63 9.85
N VAL A 252 16.51 19.21 10.13
CA VAL A 252 15.94 19.28 11.48
C VAL A 252 16.72 18.38 12.45
N ASP A 253 17.10 17.18 12.01
CA ASP A 253 17.89 16.25 12.81
C ASP A 253 19.29 16.80 13.12
N ALA A 254 19.95 17.44 12.14
CA ALA A 254 21.22 18.13 12.34
C ALA A 254 21.11 19.24 13.39
N HIS A 255 20.11 20.12 13.26
CA HIS A 255 19.84 21.19 14.23
C HIS A 255 19.61 20.62 15.64
N ASN A 256 18.82 19.54 15.73
CA ASN A 256 18.54 18.93 17.01
C ASN A 256 19.78 18.26 17.62
N ALA A 257 20.70 17.71 16.81
CA ALA A 257 21.94 17.14 17.31
C ALA A 257 22.83 18.21 17.92
N GLU A 258 22.96 19.34 17.24
CA GLU A 258 23.82 20.44 17.66
C GLU A 258 23.27 21.19 18.89
N TYR A 259 21.98 21.56 18.86
CA TYR A 259 21.44 22.52 19.82
C TYR A 259 20.47 21.90 20.85
N CYS A 260 19.78 20.83 20.49
CA CYS A 260 18.75 20.24 21.36
C CYS A 260 19.31 19.14 22.25
N ALA A 261 20.12 18.22 21.71
CA ALA A 261 20.55 17.01 22.40
C ALA A 261 21.33 17.29 23.71
N PRO A 262 22.29 18.24 23.77
CA PRO A 262 23.00 18.53 25.02
C PRO A 262 22.08 19.08 26.12
N LEU A 263 21.15 19.97 25.77
CA LEU A 263 20.18 20.55 26.70
C LEU A 263 19.17 19.51 27.17
N TRP A 264 18.74 18.63 26.26
CA TRP A 264 17.83 17.53 26.56
C TRP A 264 18.42 16.57 27.59
N GLU A 265 19.70 16.21 27.42
CA GLU A 265 20.42 15.35 28.36
C GLU A 265 20.53 16.02 29.74
N ALA A 266 20.95 17.29 29.79
CA ALA A 266 21.04 18.04 31.04
C ALA A 266 19.68 18.14 31.78
N ALA A 267 18.60 18.40 31.04
CA ALA A 267 17.24 18.45 31.60
C ALA A 267 16.78 17.07 32.13
N THR A 268 17.10 16.01 31.40
CA THR A 268 16.79 14.63 31.80
C THR A 268 17.54 14.23 33.06
N ASP A 269 18.83 14.58 33.16
CA ASP A 269 19.65 14.31 34.35
C ASP A 269 19.12 15.03 35.59
N LEU A 270 18.72 16.30 35.46
CA LEU A 270 18.09 17.05 36.57
C LEU A 270 16.76 16.42 36.99
N ALA A 271 15.93 16.02 36.04
CA ALA A 271 14.67 15.34 36.34
C ALA A 271 14.88 13.97 37.03
N GLN A 272 15.89 13.20 36.60
CA GLN A 272 16.26 11.93 37.24
C GLN A 272 16.79 12.14 38.66
N ARG A 273 17.60 13.19 38.89
CA ARG A 273 18.08 13.57 40.23
C ARG A 273 16.93 14.02 41.14
N LEU A 274 15.96 14.75 40.61
CA LEU A 274 14.76 15.14 41.36
C LEU A 274 13.95 13.91 41.80
N LYS A 275 13.82 12.91 40.91
CA LYS A 275 13.07 11.68 41.18
C LYS A 275 13.80 10.73 42.14
N SER A 276 15.12 10.63 42.02
CA SER A 276 15.96 9.76 42.86
C SER A 276 16.40 10.41 44.18
N GLY A 277 16.29 11.74 44.30
CA GLY A 277 16.87 12.53 45.37
C GLY A 277 16.15 12.44 46.72
N GLY A 278 16.95 12.21 47.77
CA GLY A 278 16.67 12.59 49.14
C GLY A 278 17.32 13.95 49.47
N GLY A 279 16.68 14.71 50.36
CA GLY A 279 17.09 16.07 50.71
C GLY A 279 15.94 16.81 51.38
N SER A 280 16.21 18.01 51.87
CA SER A 280 15.19 18.89 52.44
C SER A 280 14.19 19.35 51.38
N ALA A 281 12.99 19.78 51.82
CA ALA A 281 11.97 20.29 50.91
C ALA A 281 12.48 21.48 50.06
N ALA A 282 13.33 22.33 50.64
CA ALA A 282 13.93 23.47 49.95
C ALA A 282 14.88 23.05 48.83
N GLU A 283 15.70 22.00 49.04
CA GLU A 283 16.62 21.49 48.01
C GLU A 283 15.86 20.85 46.85
N ARG A 284 14.76 20.14 47.14
CA ARG A 284 13.90 19.58 46.09
C ARG A 284 13.19 20.67 45.28
N ASP A 285 12.77 21.75 45.92
CA ASP A 285 12.16 22.90 45.23
C ASP A 285 13.16 23.58 44.27
N VAL A 286 14.39 23.81 44.73
CA VAL A 286 15.46 24.36 43.88
C VAL A 286 15.79 23.42 42.70
N LEU A 287 15.85 22.11 42.93
CA LEU A 287 16.06 21.13 41.86
C LEU A 287 14.91 21.10 40.85
N SER A 288 13.65 21.21 41.32
CA SER A 288 12.47 21.32 40.47
C SER A 288 12.54 22.57 39.58
N ILE A 289 12.89 23.72 40.14
CA ILE A 289 13.08 24.97 39.39
C ILE A 289 14.16 24.81 38.32
N ARG A 290 15.32 24.22 38.66
CA ARG A 290 16.41 23.99 37.69
C ARG A 290 16.02 23.02 36.58
N ALA A 291 15.33 21.93 36.92
CA ALA A 291 14.85 20.95 35.94
C ALA A 291 13.84 21.59 34.98
N GLU A 292 12.90 22.40 35.50
CA GLU A 292 11.94 23.11 34.66
C GLU A 292 12.63 24.12 33.73
N VAL A 293 13.57 24.91 34.23
CA VAL A 293 14.35 25.86 33.41
C VAL A 293 15.06 25.12 32.29
N ALA A 294 15.76 24.01 32.59
CA ALA A 294 16.46 23.21 31.58
C ALA A 294 15.50 22.65 30.50
N TRP A 295 14.30 22.19 30.88
CA TRP A 295 13.28 21.78 29.91
C TRP A 295 12.74 22.93 29.07
N ARG A 296 12.60 24.14 29.64
CA ARG A 296 12.18 25.34 28.90
C ARG A 296 13.27 25.83 27.93
N GLU A 297 14.54 25.73 28.30
CA GLU A 297 15.66 25.99 27.40
C GLU A 297 15.69 24.98 26.24
N GLY A 298 15.58 23.69 26.55
CA GLY A 298 15.44 22.64 25.54
C GLY A 298 14.27 22.91 24.60
N ALA A 299 13.11 23.32 25.11
CA ALA A 299 11.97 23.70 24.28
C ALA A 299 12.21 24.93 23.36
N GLY A 300 13.15 25.80 23.71
CA GLY A 300 13.57 26.91 22.86
C GLY A 300 14.53 26.47 21.75
N ALA A 301 15.41 25.53 22.05
CA ALA A 301 16.45 25.05 21.12
C ALA A 301 15.96 23.92 20.20
N CYS A 302 15.08 23.04 20.66
CA CYS A 302 14.61 21.89 19.90
C CYS A 302 13.60 22.28 18.81
N ARG A 303 13.60 21.51 17.71
CA ARG A 303 12.63 21.62 16.61
C ARG A 303 11.78 20.36 16.49
N GLY A 304 10.52 20.51 16.07
CA GLY A 304 9.61 19.40 15.80
C GLY A 304 9.09 18.72 17.06
N ASN A 305 8.90 17.40 17.02
CA ASN A 305 8.34 16.64 18.15
C ASN A 305 9.14 16.78 19.47
N PRO A 306 10.49 16.77 19.48
CA PRO A 306 11.27 17.04 20.69
C PRO A 306 10.90 18.37 21.35
N GLN A 307 10.61 19.41 20.57
CA GLN A 307 10.17 20.69 21.11
C GLN A 307 8.90 20.58 21.94
N ALA A 308 7.89 19.89 21.41
CA ALA A 308 6.60 19.69 22.08
C ALA A 308 6.76 18.87 23.37
N LEU A 309 7.60 17.83 23.34
CA LEU A 309 7.89 17.01 24.52
C LEU A 309 8.61 17.79 25.62
N ALA A 310 9.61 18.62 25.26
CA ALA A 310 10.31 19.46 26.22
C ALA A 310 9.36 20.44 26.92
N ARG A 311 8.43 21.06 26.17
CA ARG A 311 7.37 21.92 26.75
C ARG A 311 6.48 21.14 27.71
N SER A 312 6.02 19.96 27.31
CA SER A 312 5.17 19.11 28.14
C SER A 312 5.86 18.71 29.45
N ASN A 313 7.16 18.41 29.43
CA ASN A 313 7.94 18.09 30.63
C ASN A 313 8.09 19.30 31.56
N ALA A 314 8.38 20.49 31.00
CA ALA A 314 8.43 21.72 31.78
C ALA A 314 7.09 22.02 32.45
N ASP A 315 5.98 21.88 31.72
CA ASP A 315 4.65 22.16 32.24
C ASP A 315 4.20 21.11 33.27
N ALA A 316 4.66 19.87 33.16
CA ALA A 316 4.43 18.86 34.20
C ALA A 316 5.11 19.25 35.52
N LEU A 317 6.37 19.67 35.48
CA LEU A 317 7.10 20.14 36.68
C LEU A 317 6.45 21.39 37.29
N ALA A 318 5.97 22.32 36.46
CA ALA A 318 5.25 23.50 36.92
C ALA A 318 3.95 23.12 37.67
N ARG A 319 3.20 22.15 37.15
CA ARG A 319 1.98 21.64 37.80
C ARG A 319 2.28 20.92 39.12
N GLU A 320 3.33 20.10 39.15
CA GLU A 320 3.75 19.37 40.35
C GLU A 320 4.19 20.31 41.47
N ARG A 321 4.89 21.41 41.13
CA ARG A 321 5.27 22.44 42.11
C ARG A 321 4.08 23.27 42.58
N GLY A 322 3.05 23.45 41.76
CA GLY A 322 1.86 24.24 42.10
C GLY A 322 2.10 25.75 42.20
N ALA A 323 3.29 26.22 41.82
CA ALA A 323 3.68 27.63 41.82
C ALA A 323 4.39 27.98 40.50
N PRO A 324 4.20 29.19 39.95
CA PRO A 324 4.89 29.62 38.75
C PRO A 324 6.42 29.67 38.98
N LEU A 325 7.19 29.58 37.89
CA LEU A 325 8.63 29.81 37.95
C LEU A 325 8.92 31.20 38.54
N PRO A 326 9.93 31.33 39.41
CA PRO A 326 10.38 32.64 39.85
C PRO A 326 10.78 33.50 38.64
N PRO A 327 10.46 34.81 38.60
CA PRO A 327 10.69 35.66 37.42
C PRO A 327 12.13 35.69 36.91
N GLN A 328 13.11 35.49 37.80
CA GLN A 328 14.54 35.48 37.47
C GLN A 328 15.11 34.08 37.23
N ALA A 329 14.31 33.01 37.37
CA ALA A 329 14.81 31.64 37.34
C ALA A 329 15.45 31.27 36.00
N MET A 330 14.87 31.73 34.87
CA MET A 330 15.47 31.53 33.56
C MET A 330 16.84 32.21 33.47
N VAL A 331 17.00 33.43 33.99
CA VAL A 331 18.31 34.13 33.94
C VAL A 331 19.33 33.51 34.89
N GLN A 332 18.88 33.01 36.04
CA GLN A 332 19.75 32.47 37.09
C GLN A 332 20.24 31.04 36.81
N TYR A 333 19.37 30.21 36.20
CA TYR A 333 19.63 28.77 36.06
C TYR A 333 19.75 28.31 34.60
N ALA A 334 19.56 29.21 33.62
CA ALA A 334 19.81 28.89 32.22
C ALA A 334 21.27 28.48 31.98
N SER A 335 21.42 27.47 31.14
CA SER A 335 22.66 26.96 30.63
C SER A 335 23.23 27.96 29.61
N ARG A 336 24.39 28.57 29.87
CA ARG A 336 25.06 29.47 28.90
C ARG A 336 25.63 28.75 27.67
N SER A 337 25.36 27.46 27.51
CA SER A 337 25.93 26.59 26.49
C SER A 337 25.28 26.74 25.11
N ALA A 338 24.22 27.54 24.96
CA ALA A 338 23.59 27.80 23.67
C ALA A 338 23.93 29.21 23.20
N SER A 339 24.83 29.34 22.21
CA SER A 339 24.85 30.54 21.39
C SER A 339 23.55 30.58 20.57
N PRO A 340 22.83 31.71 20.51
CA PRO A 340 21.68 31.84 19.63
C PRO A 340 22.15 31.75 18.16
N PRO A 341 21.31 31.23 17.24
CA PRO A 341 21.60 31.34 15.81
C PRO A 341 21.68 32.84 15.46
N ASP A 342 22.78 33.24 14.83
CA ASP A 342 22.98 34.60 14.32
C ASP A 342 21.77 35.04 13.51
N ALA A 343 21.00 35.99 14.04
CA ALA A 343 20.15 36.83 13.23
C ALA A 343 21.07 37.78 12.45
N PRO A 344 20.82 38.04 11.16
CA PRO A 344 21.68 38.92 10.37
C PRO A 344 21.69 40.31 11.01
N ALA A 345 22.86 40.72 11.49
CA ALA A 345 23.08 42.02 12.08
C ALA A 345 22.87 43.11 11.02
N THR A 346 21.71 43.76 11.04
CA THR A 346 21.57 45.09 10.44
C THR A 346 22.38 46.07 11.29
N ALA A 347 23.61 46.33 10.87
CA ALA A 347 24.41 47.43 11.41
C ALA A 347 23.75 48.78 11.07
N PRO A 348 23.66 49.74 12.00
CA PRO A 348 23.26 51.09 11.67
C PRO A 348 24.39 51.76 10.86
N VAL A 349 24.04 52.27 9.68
CA VAL A 349 24.93 53.07 8.83
C VAL A 349 25.25 54.37 9.58
N ALA A 350 26.46 54.48 10.10
CA ALA A 350 27.00 55.75 10.57
C ALA A 350 27.36 56.60 9.35
N VAL A 351 26.62 57.70 9.17
CA VAL A 351 26.95 58.76 8.20
C VAL A 351 28.21 59.47 8.69
N ILE A 352 29.33 59.27 8.01
CA ILE A 352 30.53 60.09 8.19
C ILE A 352 30.62 61.07 7.03
N ALA A 353 30.67 62.35 7.38
CA ALA A 353 30.70 63.49 6.49
C ALA A 353 31.93 63.49 5.56
N ALA A 354 31.71 63.93 4.33
CA ALA A 354 32.71 64.09 3.29
C ALA A 354 33.73 65.19 3.65
N VAL A 355 35.02 64.89 3.45
CA VAL A 355 36.12 65.85 3.44
C VAL A 355 36.56 66.03 1.98
N PRO A 356 36.80 67.27 1.48
CA PRO A 356 36.97 67.51 0.06
C PRO A 356 38.33 67.03 -0.46
N VAL A 357 38.31 66.50 -1.68
CA VAL A 357 39.46 66.03 -2.45
C VAL A 357 40.22 67.24 -3.02
N ALA A 358 41.50 67.34 -2.69
CA ALA A 358 42.46 68.20 -3.38
C ALA A 358 42.96 67.51 -4.66
N THR A 359 42.96 68.27 -5.74
CA THR A 359 43.37 67.90 -7.11
C THR A 359 44.90 67.86 -7.28
N GLY A 360 45.43 66.85 -7.96
CA GLY A 360 46.83 66.79 -8.41
C GLY A 360 47.22 65.43 -9.04
N PRO A 361 48.17 65.37 -9.99
CA PRO A 361 47.85 64.91 -11.34
C PRO A 361 48.29 63.49 -11.75
N VAL A 362 47.70 63.09 -12.88
CA VAL A 362 47.76 61.85 -13.66
C VAL A 362 49.19 61.38 -13.99
N GLY A 363 49.52 60.15 -13.57
CA GLY A 363 50.67 59.38 -14.03
C GLY A 363 50.24 58.15 -14.82
N LYS A 364 50.55 58.15 -16.12
CA LYS A 364 50.36 57.06 -17.10
C LYS A 364 51.15 55.81 -16.69
N LEU A 365 50.55 54.61 -16.76
CA LEU A 365 51.26 53.33 -16.78
C LEU A 365 50.78 52.48 -17.98
N PRO A 366 51.69 51.79 -18.69
CA PRO A 366 51.42 51.16 -19.98
C PRO A 366 50.91 49.71 -19.86
N ALA A 367 50.21 49.28 -20.91
CA ALA A 367 49.61 47.95 -21.09
C ALA A 367 50.67 46.83 -21.30
N PRO A 368 50.34 45.56 -21.00
CA PRO A 368 51.27 44.43 -21.11
C PRO A 368 51.37 43.88 -22.55
N PRO A 369 52.51 43.27 -22.94
CA PRO A 369 52.62 42.62 -24.24
C PRO A 369 52.03 41.20 -24.20
N VAL A 370 51.26 40.90 -25.24
CA VAL A 370 50.88 39.55 -25.68
C VAL A 370 52.06 38.98 -26.47
N ALA A 371 52.46 37.75 -26.19
CA ALA A 371 53.35 36.97 -27.05
C ALA A 371 52.71 35.61 -27.34
N ALA A 372 52.86 35.24 -28.62
CA ALA A 372 52.25 34.14 -29.35
C ALA A 372 52.80 32.75 -28.99
#